data_AF-A0A0D0CAI2-F1
#
_entry.id   AF-A0A0D0CAI2-F1
#
_cell.length_a   1.000
_cell.length_b   1.000
_cell.length_c   1.000
_cell.angle_alpha   90.00
_cell.angle_beta   90.00
_cell.angle_gamma   90.00
#
_symmetry.space_group_name_H-M   'P 1'
#
loop_
_entity.id
_entity.type
_entity.pdbx_description
1 polymer ?
#
loop_
_entity_poly.entity_id
_entity_poly.type
_entity_poly.pdbx_seq_one_letter_code
_entity_poly.pdbx_strand_id
1 'polypeptide(L)'
;GDQEMISKYQWGVNKVMGGLTQEEMKEAERLAKEWRKAKPPAKVQAKTASQKGEKYMREFAEEMWRQCGMRVAVLTAWKDGLGQTMTTKYDINDQMEDGEAFNGWGGAHQRWMEYV
;
A
#
# COMPACT_ATOMS: atom_id res chain seq x y z
N GLY A 1 -6.27 -18.65 16.29
CA GLY A 1 -5.05 -17.92 15.91
C GLY A 1 -5.29 -16.43 15.96
N ASP A 2 -6.13 -15.91 15.06
CA ASP A 2 -6.17 -14.47 14.78
C ASP A 2 -6.94 -13.63 15.80
N GLN A 3 -8.10 -14.10 16.28
CA GLN A 3 -8.90 -13.36 17.27
C GLN A 3 -8.13 -13.12 18.58
N GLU A 4 -7.44 -14.14 19.08
CA GLU A 4 -6.69 -14.03 20.33
C GLU A 4 -5.50 -13.07 20.21
N MET A 5 -4.84 -13.05 19.04
CA MET A 5 -3.75 -12.13 18.73
C MET A 5 -4.24 -10.69 18.62
N ILE A 6 -5.38 -10.47 17.97
CA ILE A 6 -6.02 -9.15 17.87
C ILE A 6 -6.42 -8.65 19.27
N SER A 7 -7.01 -9.50 20.12
CA SER A 7 -7.38 -9.14 21.48
C SER A 7 -6.17 -8.76 22.34
N LYS A 8 -5.06 -9.52 22.25
CA LYS A 8 -3.80 -9.20 22.97
C LYS A 8 -3.18 -7.89 22.48
N TYR A 9 -3.22 -7.64 21.17
CA TYR A 9 -2.76 -6.38 20.58
C TYR A 9 -3.59 -5.19 21.08
N GLN A 10 -4.92 -5.28 20.99
CA GLN A 10 -5.82 -4.23 21.46
C GLN A 10 -5.64 -3.95 22.95
N TRP A 11 -5.49 -5.00 23.77
CA TRP A 11 -5.18 -4.85 25.18
C TRP A 11 -3.87 -4.10 25.42
N GLY A 12 -2.80 -4.44 24.70
CA GLY A 12 -1.51 -3.76 24.80
C GLY A 12 -1.58 -2.29 24.39
N VAL A 13 -2.27 -1.99 23.29
CA VAL A 13 -2.52 -0.61 22.83
C VAL A 13 -3.28 0.17 23.90
N ASN A 14 -4.37 -0.39 24.43
CA ASN A 14 -5.17 0.27 25.46
C ASN A 14 -4.38 0.52 26.75
N LYS A 15 -3.49 -0.40 27.14
CA LYS A 15 -2.63 -0.23 28.31
C LYS A 15 -1.62 0.90 28.12
N VAL A 16 -1.03 1.02 26.92
CA VAL A 16 -0.13 2.13 26.59
C VAL A 16 -0.89 3.45 26.60
N MET A 17 -2.03 3.51 25.90
CA MET A 17 -2.84 4.74 25.80
C MET A 17 -3.38 5.19 27.15
N GLY A 18 -3.79 4.26 28.01
CA GLY A 18 -4.29 4.56 29.36
C GLY A 18 -3.22 5.06 30.34
N GLY A 19 -1.93 4.90 30.03
CA GLY A 19 -0.82 5.41 30.83
C GLY A 19 -0.31 6.79 30.40
N LEU A 20 -0.79 7.31 29.27
CA LEU A 20 -0.39 8.63 28.76
C LEU A 20 -1.18 9.74 29.46
N THR A 21 -0.48 10.81 29.79
CA THR A 21 -1.07 12.08 30.19
C THR A 21 -1.78 12.77 29.01
N GLN A 22 -2.63 13.75 29.29
CA GLN A 22 -3.32 14.52 28.24
C GLN A 22 -2.34 15.29 27.35
N GLU A 23 -1.24 15.79 27.92
CA GLU A 23 -0.14 16.42 27.19
C GLU A 23 0.56 15.44 26.24
N GLU A 24 0.88 14.23 26.71
CA GLU A 24 1.52 13.21 25.89
C GLU A 24 0.62 12.71 24.75
N MET A 25 -0.69 12.58 25.00
CA MET A 25 -1.66 12.27 23.93
C MET A 25 -1.69 13.37 22.86
N LYS A 26 -1.75 14.65 23.25
CA LYS A 26 -1.73 15.78 22.31
C LYS A 26 -0.42 15.83 21.50
N GLU A 27 0.70 15.54 22.14
CA GLU A 27 2.00 15.49 21.48
C GLU A 27 2.10 14.31 20.51
N ALA A 28 1.63 13.13 20.90
CA ALA A 28 1.56 11.96 20.02
C ALA A 28 0.66 12.22 18.80
N GLU A 29 -0.49 12.88 18.97
CA GLU A 29 -1.34 13.30 17.86
C GLU A 29 -0.65 14.31 16.93
N ARG A 30 0.09 15.28 17.51
CA ARG A 30 0.87 16.26 16.75
C ARG A 30 1.93 15.56 15.90
N LEU A 31 2.71 14.67 16.50
CA LEU A 31 3.73 13.88 15.82
C LEU A 31 3.13 12.97 14.74
N ALA A 32 2.00 12.31 15.00
CA ALA A 32 1.32 11.48 14.00
C ALA A 32 0.81 12.31 12.80
N LYS A 33 0.41 13.57 13.02
CA LYS A 33 0.05 14.50 11.94
C LYS A 33 1.30 14.94 11.15
N GLU A 34 2.41 15.21 11.83
CA GLU A 34 3.67 15.55 11.17
C GLU A 34 4.23 14.40 10.35
N TRP A 35 4.25 13.19 10.89
CA TRP A 35 4.70 11.99 10.19
C TRP A 35 3.83 11.67 8.99
N ARG A 36 2.50 11.88 9.08
CA ARG A 36 1.60 11.75 7.94
C ARG A 36 1.88 12.77 6.83
N LYS A 37 2.34 13.97 7.18
CA LYS A 37 2.73 15.01 6.20
C LYS A 37 4.12 14.77 5.63
N ALA A 38 5.03 14.22 6.43
CA ALA A 38 6.39 13.92 6.03
C ALA A 38 6.42 12.72 5.06
N LYS A 39 6.53 13.02 3.76
CA LYS A 39 6.81 12.00 2.74
C LYS A 39 8.30 11.65 2.79
N PRO A 40 8.70 10.38 2.59
CA PRO A 40 10.11 10.05 2.43
C PRO A 40 10.75 10.87 1.30
N PRO A 41 12.07 11.12 1.32
CA PRO A 41 12.74 11.78 0.19
C PRO A 41 12.49 11.06 -1.13
N ALA A 42 12.45 11.77 -2.25
CA ALA A 42 12.14 11.21 -3.57
C ALA A 42 12.99 9.97 -3.91
N LYS A 43 14.30 10.02 -3.62
CA LYS A 43 15.21 8.88 -3.82
C LYS A 43 14.83 7.65 -2.98
N VAL A 44 14.33 7.85 -1.76
CA VAL A 44 13.84 6.76 -0.91
C VAL A 44 12.54 6.19 -1.45
N GLN A 45 11.63 7.05 -1.93
CA GLN A 45 10.40 6.61 -2.58
C GLN A 45 10.71 5.78 -3.84
N ALA A 46 11.58 6.28 -4.72
CA ALA A 46 12.00 5.60 -5.95
C ALA A 46 12.60 4.22 -5.65
N LYS A 47 13.53 4.15 -4.70
CA LYS A 47 14.13 2.88 -4.26
C LYS A 47 13.09 1.93 -3.68
N THR A 48 12.18 2.43 -2.85
CA THR A 48 11.13 1.62 -2.24
C THR A 48 10.17 1.08 -3.29
N ALA A 49 9.75 1.92 -4.24
CA ALA A 49 8.89 1.52 -5.35
C ALA A 49 9.53 0.39 -6.17
N SER A 50 10.81 0.53 -6.55
CA SER A 50 11.50 -0.51 -7.34
C SER A 50 11.74 -1.81 -6.58
N GLN A 51 11.98 -1.74 -5.27
CA GLN A 51 12.36 -2.93 -4.47
C GLN A 51 11.17 -3.64 -3.83
N LYS A 52 10.10 -2.90 -3.52
CA LYS A 52 8.99 -3.41 -2.71
C LYS A 52 7.62 -3.20 -3.36
N GLY A 53 7.52 -2.36 -4.40
CA GLY A 53 6.25 -2.03 -5.04
C GLY A 53 5.50 -3.28 -5.50
N GLU A 54 6.18 -4.17 -6.22
CA GLU A 54 5.59 -5.43 -6.68
C GLU A 54 5.11 -6.30 -5.52
N LYS A 55 5.94 -6.45 -4.48
CA LYS A 55 5.58 -7.22 -3.28
C LYS A 55 4.31 -6.68 -2.63
N TYR A 56 4.18 -5.36 -2.46
CA TYR A 56 2.98 -4.77 -1.87
C TYR A 56 1.74 -4.97 -2.74
N MET A 57 1.88 -4.84 -4.06
CA MET A 57 0.75 -5.07 -4.97
C MET A 57 0.32 -6.54 -4.97
N ARG A 58 1.27 -7.47 -4.87
CA ARG A 58 1.00 -8.91 -4.72
C ARG A 58 0.20 -9.21 -3.48
N GLU A 59 0.72 -8.82 -2.32
CA GLU A 59 0.07 -9.07 -1.02
C GLU A 59 -1.34 -8.45 -0.99
N PHE A 60 -1.51 -7.25 -1.55
CA PHE A 60 -2.80 -6.61 -1.67
C PHE A 60 -3.76 -7.40 -2.57
N ALA A 61 -3.34 -7.79 -3.78
CA ALA A 61 -4.17 -8.52 -4.72
C ALA A 61 -4.57 -9.91 -4.18
N GLU A 62 -3.64 -10.63 -3.54
CA GLU A 62 -3.91 -11.91 -2.89
C GLU A 62 -4.90 -11.77 -1.72
N GLU A 63 -4.80 -10.71 -0.91
CA GLU A 63 -5.76 -10.45 0.17
C GLU A 63 -7.15 -10.12 -0.37
N MET A 64 -7.24 -9.26 -1.40
CA MET A 64 -8.50 -8.89 -2.03
C MET A 64 -9.20 -10.11 -2.64
N TRP A 65 -8.44 -11.04 -3.24
CA TRP A 65 -8.99 -12.31 -3.69
C TRP A 65 -9.48 -13.14 -2.51
N ARG A 66 -8.60 -13.42 -1.53
CA ARG A 66 -8.90 -14.35 -0.44
C ARG A 66 -10.06 -13.91 0.45
N GLN A 67 -10.14 -12.62 0.77
CA GLN A 67 -11.15 -12.10 1.70
C GLN A 67 -12.43 -11.67 0.99
N CYS A 68 -12.34 -11.25 -0.27
CA CYS A 68 -13.44 -10.56 -0.94
C CYS A 68 -13.82 -11.16 -2.30
N GLY A 69 -13.12 -12.18 -2.79
CA GLY A 69 -13.30 -12.71 -4.15
C GLY A 69 -12.99 -11.70 -5.25
N MET A 70 -12.24 -10.64 -4.94
CA MET A 70 -11.97 -9.54 -5.87
C MET A 70 -10.70 -9.79 -6.67
N ARG A 71 -10.78 -9.59 -8.00
CA ARG A 71 -9.64 -9.58 -8.92
C ARG A 71 -9.13 -8.16 -9.08
N VAL A 72 -7.81 -7.97 -9.11
CA VAL A 72 -7.19 -6.64 -9.13
C VAL A 72 -6.17 -6.55 -10.27
N ALA A 73 -6.26 -5.48 -11.06
CA ALA A 73 -5.29 -5.12 -12.08
C ALA A 73 -4.88 -3.65 -11.85
N VAL A 74 -3.58 -3.36 -11.81
CA VAL A 74 -3.05 -2.07 -11.35
C VAL A 74 -2.19 -1.41 -12.43
N LEU A 75 -2.48 -0.14 -12.72
CA LEU A 75 -1.57 0.75 -13.42
C LEU A 75 -0.86 1.62 -12.38
N THR A 76 0.46 1.65 -12.43
CA THR A 76 1.26 2.45 -11.50
C THR A 76 2.18 3.39 -12.25
N ALA A 77 2.49 4.50 -11.61
CA ALA A 77 3.47 5.46 -12.06
C ALA A 77 4.20 6.04 -10.85
N TRP A 78 5.50 6.24 -10.99
CA TRP A 78 6.32 6.87 -9.96
C TRP A 78 7.50 7.58 -10.60
N LYS A 79 8.15 8.45 -9.82
CA LYS A 79 9.41 9.08 -10.22
C LYS A 79 10.57 8.20 -9.78
N ASP A 80 11.48 7.90 -10.69
CA ASP A 80 12.70 7.17 -10.35
C ASP A 80 13.73 8.05 -9.61
N GLY A 81 14.93 7.52 -9.37
CA GLY A 81 16.00 8.25 -8.68
C GLY A 81 16.52 9.49 -9.43
N LEU A 82 16.21 9.62 -10.71
CA LEU A 82 16.57 10.73 -11.59
C LEU A 82 15.38 11.68 -11.85
N GLY A 83 14.20 11.37 -11.33
CA GLY A 83 12.98 12.14 -11.56
C GLY A 83 12.27 11.81 -12.88
N GLN A 84 12.66 10.73 -13.56
CA GLN A 84 11.96 10.23 -14.73
C GLN A 84 10.65 9.54 -14.32
N THR A 85 9.56 9.77 -15.08
CA THR A 85 8.32 9.01 -14.88
C THR A 85 8.52 7.59 -15.35
N MET A 86 8.38 6.65 -14.42
CA MET A 86 8.26 5.22 -14.69
C MET A 86 6.80 4.84 -14.65
N THR A 87 6.40 3.88 -15.48
CA THR A 87 5.07 3.28 -15.41
C THR A 87 5.19 1.76 -15.45
N THR A 88 4.28 1.05 -14.78
CA THR A 88 4.14 -0.39 -14.96
C THR A 88 2.68 -0.84 -14.86
N LYS A 89 2.41 -1.99 -15.48
CA LYS A 89 1.16 -2.75 -15.34
C LYS A 89 1.46 -3.89 -14.38
N TYR A 90 0.61 -4.07 -13.39
CA TYR A 90 0.70 -5.20 -12.47
C TYR A 90 -0.59 -5.98 -12.47
N ASP A 91 -0.48 -7.28 -12.72
CA ASP A 91 -1.58 -8.21 -12.77
C ASP A 91 -1.05 -9.62 -12.54
N ILE A 92 -1.68 -10.31 -11.60
CA ILE A 92 -1.39 -11.68 -11.21
C ILE A 92 -2.67 -12.52 -11.16
N ASN A 93 -3.74 -12.07 -11.82
CA ASN A 93 -5.02 -12.78 -11.79
C ASN A 93 -4.91 -14.17 -12.42
N ASP A 94 -4.03 -14.35 -13.40
CA ASP A 94 -3.67 -15.64 -14.01
C ASP A 94 -2.88 -16.58 -13.09
N GLN A 95 -2.29 -16.05 -12.03
CA GLN A 95 -1.57 -16.83 -11.01
C GLN A 95 -2.49 -17.28 -9.87
N MET A 96 -3.76 -16.88 -9.90
CA MET A 96 -4.74 -17.13 -8.84
C MET A 96 -5.87 -18.03 -9.36
N GLU A 97 -5.80 -19.31 -8.99
CA GLU A 97 -6.80 -20.35 -9.32
C GLU A 97 -7.13 -20.43 -10.82
N ASP A 98 -8.40 -20.22 -11.19
CA ASP A 98 -8.94 -20.26 -12.54
C ASP A 98 -9.02 -18.87 -13.20
N GLY A 99 -8.34 -17.88 -12.63
CA GLY A 99 -8.35 -16.52 -13.13
C GLY A 99 -7.60 -16.35 -14.45
N GLU A 100 -7.94 -15.29 -15.16
CA GLU A 100 -7.25 -14.88 -16.39
C GLU A 100 -6.61 -13.50 -16.19
N ALA A 101 -5.53 -13.25 -16.93
CA ALA A 101 -4.94 -11.93 -17.00
C ALA A 101 -5.94 -10.94 -17.63
N PHE A 102 -5.98 -9.73 -17.10
CA PHE A 102 -6.78 -8.64 -17.63
C PHE A 102 -6.36 -8.34 -19.07
N ASN A 103 -7.30 -8.39 -20.01
CA ASN A 103 -7.03 -8.13 -21.43
C ASN A 103 -7.36 -6.68 -21.86
N GLY A 104 -7.97 -5.89 -20.98
CA GLY A 104 -8.41 -4.52 -21.26
C GLY A 104 -7.33 -3.44 -21.21
N TRP A 105 -6.04 -3.80 -21.30
CA TRP A 105 -4.93 -2.86 -21.11
C TRP A 105 -4.84 -1.76 -22.16
N GLY A 106 -5.25 -2.01 -23.41
CA GLY A 106 -5.01 -1.07 -24.51
C GLY A 106 -5.55 0.33 -24.22
N GLY A 107 -6.86 0.44 -24.04
CA GLY A 107 -7.51 1.71 -23.73
C GLY A 107 -7.15 2.26 -22.34
N ALA A 108 -6.98 1.39 -21.35
CA ALA A 108 -6.62 1.80 -19.99
C ALA A 108 -5.21 2.40 -19.93
N HIS A 109 -4.26 1.82 -20.65
CA HIS A 109 -2.88 2.28 -20.68
C HIS A 109 -2.74 3.63 -21.39
N GLN A 110 -3.44 3.85 -22.50
CA GLN A 110 -3.40 5.14 -23.18
C GLN A 110 -3.88 6.27 -22.25
N ARG A 111 -5.07 6.11 -21.66
CA ARG A 111 -5.63 7.12 -20.72
C ARG A 111 -4.74 7.32 -19.50
N TRP A 112 -4.06 6.26 -19.05
CA TRP A 112 -3.09 6.36 -17.97
C TRP A 112 -1.89 7.21 -18.34
N MET A 113 -1.31 6.99 -19.53
CA MET A 113 -0.19 7.79 -20.02
C MET A 113 -0.56 9.26 -20.25
N GLU A 114 -1.83 9.56 -20.56
CA GLU A 114 -2.35 10.93 -20.65
C GLU A 114 -2.51 11.61 -19.27
N TYR A 115 -2.67 10.81 -18.20
CA TYR A 115 -2.89 11.31 -16.84
C TYR A 115 -1.58 11.60 -16.07
N VAL A 116 -0.51 10.83 -16.31
CA VAL A 116 0.73 10.81 -15.48
C VAL A 116 1.89 11.66 -15.98
#